data_AF-A0A966LE89-F1
#
_entry.id   AF-A0A966LE89-F1
#
_cell.length_a   1.000
_cell.length_b   1.000
_cell.length_c   1.000
_cell.angle_alpha   90.00
_cell.angle_beta   90.00
_cell.angle_gamma   90.00
#
_symmetry.space_group_name_H-M   'P 1'
#
loop_
_entity.id
_entity.type
_entity.pdbx_description
1 polymer ?
#
loop_
_entity_poly.entity_id
_entity_poly.type
_entity_poly.pdbx_seq_one_letter_code
_entity_poly.pdbx_strand_id
1 'polypeptide(L)'
;MLQEKVFTIDEPIIKKLEEKEDLEVNEEMSEDLVYLIGDLRFLKNKDEQINNPEEYKHRLESTLEHISDFFKKNGGKEEDVSSIYRNYLSKNGKPLIVRREDPEKVVRLIENEDIDLSFDPKVVADRGDKYANCAIWPHGVNPTAGMQNAFLEGRGMAGPLVTMMASRQNSQHNLIEDPKDKMLNTGNINRESVRIVSGQIKKEDLEFIIVRLPKKFLSPEKLSEEEKNNNLKEVFRGFTFKNKN
;
A
#
# COMPACT_ATOMS: atom_id res chain seq x y z
N MET A 1 15.63 28.77 -25.26
CA MET A 1 15.38 28.93 -23.82
C MET A 1 13.96 28.50 -23.55
N LEU A 2 13.77 27.28 -23.05
CA LEU A 2 12.47 26.78 -22.63
C LEU A 2 12.24 27.27 -21.19
N GLN A 3 11.20 28.07 -20.98
CA GLN A 3 10.80 28.50 -19.64
C GLN A 3 10.20 27.29 -18.91
N GLU A 4 10.81 26.91 -17.79
CA GLU A 4 10.21 26.00 -16.81
C GLU A 4 8.94 26.64 -16.26
N LYS A 5 7.78 26.04 -16.56
CA LYS A 5 6.56 26.33 -15.79
C LYS A 5 6.71 25.70 -14.42
N VAL A 6 7.13 26.50 -13.45
CA VAL A 6 6.97 26.18 -12.04
C VAL A 6 5.48 26.24 -11.75
N PHE A 7 4.84 25.08 -11.58
CA PHE A 7 3.48 25.02 -11.03
C PHE A 7 3.58 25.28 -9.54
N THR A 8 3.31 26.52 -9.13
CA THR A 8 3.09 26.86 -7.73
C THR A 8 1.84 26.14 -7.24
N ILE A 9 2.00 25.35 -6.19
CA ILE A 9 0.93 24.61 -5.52
C ILE A 9 0.05 25.63 -4.78
N ASP A 10 -1.23 25.67 -5.14
CA ASP A 10 -2.19 26.62 -4.61
C ASP A 10 -2.56 26.31 -3.14
N GLU A 11 -2.20 27.22 -2.22
CA GLU A 11 -2.76 27.36 -0.85
C GLU A 11 -4.30 27.11 -0.74
N PRO A 12 -5.14 27.38 -1.77
CA PRO A 12 -6.55 27.01 -1.78
C PRO A 12 -6.89 25.54 -1.51
N ILE A 13 -5.97 24.59 -1.71
CA ILE A 13 -6.26 23.16 -1.54
C ILE A 13 -6.44 22.81 -0.06
N ILE A 14 -5.60 23.32 0.84
CA ILE A 14 -5.69 23.05 2.28
C ILE A 14 -7.01 23.59 2.83
N LYS A 15 -7.38 24.84 2.52
CA LYS A 15 -8.67 25.42 2.94
C LYS A 15 -9.88 24.66 2.37
N LYS A 16 -9.85 24.25 1.10
CA LYS A 16 -10.95 23.47 0.50
C LYS A 16 -11.05 22.05 1.08
N LEU A 17 -9.95 21.52 1.58
CA LEU A 17 -9.86 20.22 2.23
C LEU A 17 -10.33 20.28 3.70
N GLU A 18 -10.11 21.40 4.38
CA GLU A 18 -10.67 21.71 5.71
C GLU A 18 -12.18 22.00 5.65
N GLU A 19 -12.67 22.67 4.61
CA GLU A 19 -14.09 23.02 4.43
C GLU A 19 -15.00 21.83 4.07
N LYS A 20 -14.42 20.71 3.60
CA LYS A 20 -15.13 19.45 3.34
C LYS A 20 -14.85 18.45 4.47
N GLU A 21 -15.53 18.64 5.61
CA GLU A 21 -15.82 17.78 6.79
C GLU A 21 -15.09 16.44 7.11
N ASP A 22 -14.12 15.93 6.36
CA ASP A 22 -13.56 14.57 6.54
C ASP A 22 -12.04 14.52 6.81
N LEU A 23 -11.37 15.66 6.92
CA LEU A 23 -9.98 15.68 7.41
C LEU A 23 -10.02 15.90 8.92
N GLU A 24 -10.00 14.81 9.67
CA GLU A 24 -9.44 14.83 11.03
C GLU A 24 -7.94 15.16 10.89
N VAL A 25 -7.64 16.44 10.69
CA VAL A 25 -6.28 16.96 10.78
C VAL A 25 -5.95 16.96 12.26
N ASN A 26 -5.16 15.98 12.68
CA ASN A 26 -4.51 16.06 13.98
C ASN A 26 -3.44 17.16 13.87
N GLU A 27 -3.38 18.10 14.82
CA GLU A 27 -2.41 19.21 14.86
C GLU A 27 -0.94 18.73 14.81
N GLU A 28 -0.71 17.43 15.07
CA GLU A 28 0.60 16.78 15.02
C GLU A 28 1.02 16.24 13.63
N MET A 29 0.15 16.29 12.61
CA MET A 29 0.47 15.77 11.27
C MET A 29 1.44 16.69 10.52
N SER A 30 2.41 16.11 9.80
CA SER A 30 3.28 16.92 8.96
C SER A 30 2.54 17.50 7.76
N GLU A 31 3.00 18.67 7.27
CA GLU A 31 2.47 19.26 6.03
C GLU A 31 2.53 18.26 4.86
N ASP A 32 3.64 17.53 4.73
CA ASP A 32 3.82 16.50 3.69
C ASP A 32 2.72 15.43 3.76
N LEU A 33 2.37 14.97 4.97
CA LEU A 33 1.31 13.97 5.16
C LEU A 33 -0.07 14.54 4.77
N VAL A 34 -0.38 15.79 5.15
CA VAL A 34 -1.64 16.45 4.80
C VAL A 34 -1.79 16.57 3.27
N TYR A 35 -0.76 17.05 2.57
CA TYR A 35 -0.75 17.12 1.11
C TYR A 35 -0.97 15.75 0.49
N LEU A 36 -0.24 14.75 0.98
CA LEU A 36 -0.29 13.40 0.44
C LEU A 36 -1.66 12.75 0.62
N ILE A 37 -2.31 12.96 1.77
CA ILE A 37 -3.68 12.48 2.01
C ILE A 37 -4.67 13.17 1.07
N GLY A 38 -4.54 14.48 0.87
CA GLY A 38 -5.36 15.23 -0.09
C GLY A 38 -5.28 14.66 -1.51
N ASP A 39 -4.06 14.35 -1.95
CA ASP A 39 -3.79 13.71 -3.24
C ASP A 39 -4.38 12.30 -3.34
N LEU A 40 -4.17 11.47 -2.32
CA LEU A 40 -4.72 10.11 -2.29
C LEU A 40 -6.25 10.11 -2.32
N ARG A 41 -6.89 11.05 -1.64
CA ARG A 41 -8.35 11.24 -1.67
C ARG A 41 -8.85 11.70 -3.03
N PHE A 42 -8.14 12.62 -3.68
CA PHE A 42 -8.44 12.99 -5.06
C PHE A 42 -8.39 11.77 -5.99
N LEU A 43 -7.36 10.92 -5.88
CA LEU A 43 -7.22 9.72 -6.71
C LEU A 43 -8.33 8.68 -6.47
N LYS A 44 -8.95 8.65 -5.29
CA LYS A 44 -10.13 7.82 -5.00
C LYS A 44 -11.38 8.26 -5.77
N ASN A 45 -11.45 9.51 -6.24
CA ASN A 45 -12.59 10.03 -6.98
C ASN A 45 -12.58 9.57 -8.45
N LYS A 46 -13.49 8.65 -8.80
CA LYS A 46 -13.61 8.11 -10.17
C LYS A 46 -14.10 9.13 -11.18
N ASP A 47 -14.85 10.14 -10.75
CA ASP A 47 -15.37 11.16 -11.66
C ASP A 47 -14.23 12.03 -12.21
N GLU A 48 -13.21 12.31 -11.39
CA GLU A 48 -12.02 13.04 -11.84
C GLU A 48 -11.25 12.27 -12.91
N GLN A 49 -11.17 10.94 -12.78
CA GLN A 49 -10.54 10.10 -13.78
C GLN A 49 -11.26 10.15 -15.14
N ILE A 50 -12.59 10.31 -15.14
CA ILE A 50 -13.41 10.34 -16.35
C ILE A 50 -13.43 11.74 -16.96
N ASN A 51 -13.63 12.76 -16.12
CA ASN A 51 -13.85 14.14 -16.57
C ASN A 51 -12.53 14.85 -16.90
N ASN A 52 -11.45 14.55 -16.16
CA ASN A 52 -10.16 15.23 -16.28
C ASN A 52 -8.99 14.21 -16.37
N PRO A 53 -8.96 13.31 -17.37
CA PRO A 53 -8.04 12.16 -17.40
C PRO A 53 -6.55 12.55 -17.42
N GLU A 54 -6.18 13.65 -18.07
CA GLU A 54 -4.79 14.13 -18.12
C GLU A 54 -4.34 14.74 -16.78
N GLU A 55 -5.20 15.52 -16.13
CA GLU A 55 -4.94 16.03 -14.78
C GLU A 55 -4.86 14.89 -13.78
N TYR A 56 -5.77 13.92 -13.88
CA TYR A 56 -5.75 12.72 -13.06
C TYR A 56 -4.45 11.94 -13.21
N LYS A 57 -3.97 11.76 -14.45
CA LYS A 57 -2.70 11.10 -14.72
C LYS A 57 -1.53 11.89 -14.14
N HIS A 58 -1.45 13.20 -14.39
CA HIS A 58 -0.39 14.05 -13.86
C HIS A 58 -0.36 14.01 -12.32
N ARG A 59 -1.53 14.11 -11.69
CA ARG A 59 -1.65 14.06 -10.23
C ARG A 59 -1.23 12.70 -9.69
N LEU A 60 -1.64 11.60 -10.32
CA LEU A 60 -1.19 10.26 -9.95
C LEU A 60 0.33 10.08 -10.04
N GLU A 61 0.97 10.60 -11.09
CA GLU A 61 2.44 10.58 -11.22
C GLU A 61 3.10 11.40 -10.10
N SER A 62 2.64 12.63 -9.86
CA SER A 62 3.14 13.49 -8.78
C SER A 62 2.93 12.86 -7.39
N THR A 63 1.77 12.25 -7.14
CA THR A 63 1.49 11.54 -5.89
C THR A 63 2.46 10.38 -5.69
N LEU A 64 2.81 9.61 -6.73
CA LEU A 64 3.79 8.53 -6.61
C LEU A 64 5.18 9.06 -6.21
N GLU A 65 5.59 10.19 -6.77
CA GLU A 65 6.85 10.85 -6.41
C GLU A 65 6.83 11.32 -4.96
N HIS A 66 5.74 11.99 -4.55
CA HIS A 66 5.55 12.41 -3.17
C HIS A 66 5.56 11.23 -2.19
N ILE A 67 4.91 10.10 -2.51
CA ILE A 67 4.99 8.88 -1.70
C ILE A 67 6.44 8.39 -1.57
N SER A 68 7.16 8.34 -2.69
CA SER A 68 8.55 7.87 -2.72
C SER A 68 9.45 8.71 -1.83
N ASP A 69 9.35 10.04 -1.96
CA ASP A 69 10.13 10.99 -1.17
C ASP A 69 9.73 10.97 0.30
N PHE A 70 8.43 10.89 0.59
CA PHE A 70 7.89 10.79 1.93
C PHE A 70 8.39 9.51 2.65
N PHE A 71 8.36 8.36 1.98
CA PHE A 71 8.90 7.12 2.54
C PHE A 71 10.41 7.22 2.77
N LYS A 72 11.17 7.79 1.82
CA LYS A 72 12.62 7.99 1.96
C LYS A 72 12.98 8.89 3.15
N LYS A 73 12.28 10.02 3.29
CA LYS A 73 12.44 10.97 4.42
C LYS A 73 12.18 10.29 5.77
N ASN A 74 11.28 9.30 5.79
CA ASN A 74 10.90 8.56 6.98
C ASN A 74 11.65 7.22 7.18
N GLY A 75 12.83 7.07 6.57
CA GLY A 75 13.72 5.93 6.79
C GLY A 75 13.50 4.73 5.86
N GLY A 76 12.59 4.85 4.90
CA GLY A 76 12.40 3.89 3.82
C GLY A 76 13.57 3.92 2.84
N LYS A 77 13.99 2.76 2.37
CA LYS A 77 14.97 2.63 1.30
C LYS A 77 14.30 2.03 0.08
N GLU A 78 14.32 2.74 -1.03
CA GLU A 78 13.81 2.23 -2.30
C GLU A 78 14.70 1.07 -2.79
N GLU A 79 14.08 -0.07 -3.10
CA GLU A 79 14.73 -1.27 -3.58
C GLU A 79 13.89 -1.94 -4.67
N ASP A 80 14.56 -2.61 -5.61
CA ASP A 80 13.89 -3.48 -6.57
C ASP A 80 13.13 -4.59 -5.82
N VAL A 81 11.87 -4.80 -6.21
CA VAL A 81 10.96 -5.75 -5.55
C VAL A 81 11.49 -7.19 -5.63
N SER A 82 12.16 -7.56 -6.74
CA SER A 82 12.76 -8.89 -6.85
C SER A 82 13.88 -9.09 -5.82
N SER A 83 14.59 -8.01 -5.49
CA SER A 83 15.62 -8.00 -4.45
C SER A 83 15.02 -8.10 -3.04
N ILE A 84 13.89 -7.44 -2.78
CA ILE A 84 13.10 -7.64 -1.54
C ILE A 84 12.74 -9.13 -1.40
N TYR A 85 12.15 -9.72 -2.44
CA TYR A 85 11.77 -11.13 -2.41
C TYR A 85 12.95 -12.06 -2.14
N ARG A 86 14.07 -11.89 -2.86
CA ARG A 86 15.29 -12.69 -2.63
C ARG A 86 15.82 -12.55 -1.21
N ASN A 87 15.82 -11.34 -0.65
CA ASN A 87 16.36 -11.06 0.68
C ASN A 87 15.58 -11.77 1.80
N TYR A 88 14.25 -11.81 1.73
CA TYR A 88 13.44 -12.49 2.74
C TYR A 88 13.39 -14.01 2.56
N LEU A 89 13.40 -14.50 1.31
CA LEU A 89 13.40 -15.94 1.03
C LEU A 89 14.73 -16.62 1.35
N SER A 90 15.86 -15.95 1.11
CA SER A 90 17.20 -16.55 1.31
C SER A 90 17.66 -16.61 2.76
N LYS A 91 17.08 -15.80 3.66
CA LYS A 91 17.58 -15.63 5.04
C LYS A 91 16.88 -16.49 6.09
N ASN A 92 16.12 -17.52 5.71
CA ASN A 92 15.14 -18.16 6.60
C ASN A 92 14.31 -17.09 7.33
N GLY A 93 13.85 -16.09 6.57
CA GLY A 93 13.13 -14.96 7.10
C GLY A 93 11.96 -15.44 7.95
N LYS A 94 11.79 -14.84 9.14
CA LYS A 94 10.59 -15.09 9.93
C LYS A 94 9.36 -14.74 9.07
N PRO A 95 8.30 -15.55 9.10
CA PRO A 95 7.11 -15.24 8.34
C PRO A 95 6.56 -13.86 8.71
N LEU A 96 6.16 -13.11 7.69
CA LEU A 96 5.61 -11.77 7.77
C LEU A 96 4.11 -11.82 7.53
N ILE A 97 3.39 -10.91 8.16
CA ILE A 97 2.01 -10.60 7.84
C ILE A 97 2.03 -9.67 6.63
N VAL A 98 1.42 -10.10 5.53
CA VAL A 98 1.32 -9.35 4.28
C VAL A 98 -0.14 -9.10 3.92
N ARG A 99 -0.46 -7.88 3.48
CA ARG A 99 -1.82 -7.51 3.05
C ARG A 99 -1.81 -6.33 2.09
N ARG A 100 -2.85 -6.22 1.27
CA ARG A 100 -3.22 -4.97 0.63
C ARG A 100 -3.83 -4.03 1.67
N GLU A 101 -3.40 -2.78 1.67
CA GLU A 101 -3.90 -1.76 2.57
C GLU A 101 -4.19 -0.46 1.82
N ASP A 102 -5.06 0.37 2.38
CA ASP A 102 -5.35 1.71 1.86
C ASP A 102 -4.07 2.57 1.90
N PRO A 103 -3.65 3.16 0.75
CA PRO A 103 -2.48 4.03 0.71
C PRO A 103 -2.50 5.13 1.77
N GLU A 104 -3.68 5.67 2.12
CA GLU A 104 -3.85 6.70 3.14
C GLU A 104 -3.44 6.20 4.53
N LYS A 105 -3.85 4.97 4.88
CA LYS A 105 -3.44 4.33 6.14
C LYS A 105 -1.96 4.00 6.16
N VAL A 106 -1.41 3.61 5.01
CA VAL A 106 0.01 3.29 4.88
C VAL A 106 0.87 4.53 5.12
N VAL A 107 0.52 5.69 4.56
CA VAL A 107 1.29 6.93 4.78
C VAL A 107 1.16 7.44 6.22
N ARG A 108 -0.02 7.28 6.83
CA ARG A 108 -0.26 7.57 8.26
C ARG A 108 0.57 6.67 9.18
N LEU A 109 0.68 5.37 8.88
CA LEU A 109 1.56 4.45 9.60
C LEU A 109 3.02 4.90 9.62
N ILE A 110 3.49 5.48 8.52
CA ILE A 110 4.85 6.01 8.44
C ILE A 110 5.05 7.22 9.39
N GLU A 111 4.00 7.91 9.82
CA GLU A 111 4.03 8.92 10.89
C GLU A 111 3.60 8.39 12.27
N ASN A 112 3.68 7.07 12.47
CA ASN A 112 3.39 6.38 13.73
C ASN A 112 1.90 6.34 14.12
N GLU A 113 1.00 6.49 13.15
CA GLU A 113 -0.42 6.18 13.36
C GLU A 113 -0.65 4.67 13.14
N ASP A 114 -0.92 3.95 14.22
CA ASP A 114 -1.10 2.50 14.17
C ASP A 114 -2.28 2.10 13.26
N ILE A 115 -2.10 1.03 12.48
CA ILE A 115 -3.19 0.49 11.66
C ILE A 115 -3.95 -0.57 12.46
N ASP A 116 -5.19 -0.24 12.82
CA ASP A 116 -6.10 -1.21 13.43
C ASP A 116 -6.53 -2.30 12.44
N LEU A 117 -6.20 -3.53 12.80
CA LEU A 117 -6.66 -4.76 12.15
C LEU A 117 -7.93 -5.24 12.85
N SER A 118 -9.05 -4.56 12.61
CA SER A 118 -10.35 -5.10 13.00
C SER A 118 -10.84 -6.08 11.93
N PHE A 119 -11.03 -7.34 12.34
CA PHE A 119 -11.77 -8.32 11.53
C PHE A 119 -13.17 -8.42 12.09
N ASP A 120 -14.12 -7.71 11.49
CA ASP A 120 -15.55 -7.91 11.81
C ASP A 120 -16.13 -8.99 10.89
N PRO A 121 -16.46 -10.19 11.39
CA PRO A 121 -17.12 -11.22 10.58
C PRO A 121 -18.55 -10.84 10.13
N LYS A 122 -19.19 -9.84 10.75
CA LYS A 122 -20.58 -9.42 10.52
C LYS A 122 -20.74 -8.30 9.47
N VAL A 123 -19.83 -7.32 9.41
CA VAL A 123 -19.80 -6.27 8.35
C VAL A 123 -19.70 -6.86 6.95
N VAL A 124 -19.27 -8.12 6.88
CA VAL A 124 -18.99 -8.79 5.63
C VAL A 124 -20.15 -9.73 5.26
N ALA A 125 -21.38 -9.55 5.75
CA ALA A 125 -22.52 -10.43 5.42
C ALA A 125 -22.74 -10.67 3.89
N ASP A 126 -22.25 -9.80 3.00
CA ASP A 126 -22.26 -10.02 1.54
C ASP A 126 -20.98 -10.70 0.96
N ARG A 127 -19.85 -10.79 1.69
CA ARG A 127 -18.55 -11.40 1.26
C ARG A 127 -17.81 -12.24 2.33
N GLY A 128 -18.37 -12.41 3.52
CA GLY A 128 -17.66 -12.41 4.82
C GLY A 128 -17.18 -13.69 5.36
N ASP A 129 -17.54 -14.70 4.63
CA ASP A 129 -17.23 -16.07 4.95
C ASP A 129 -16.21 -16.63 3.96
N LYS A 130 -15.81 -15.85 2.94
CA LYS A 130 -14.96 -16.31 1.84
C LYS A 130 -13.57 -15.72 1.84
N TYR A 131 -13.31 -14.60 2.53
CA TYR A 131 -12.02 -13.92 2.46
C TYR A 131 -11.45 -13.63 3.84
N ALA A 132 -10.17 -13.95 4.02
CA ALA A 132 -9.39 -13.52 5.16
C ALA A 132 -8.98 -12.03 4.99
N ASN A 133 -8.24 -11.47 5.94
CA ASN A 133 -7.76 -10.09 5.85
C ASN A 133 -6.25 -9.97 5.61
N CYS A 134 -5.48 -11.04 5.81
CA CYS A 134 -4.03 -11.06 5.55
C CYS A 134 -3.60 -12.41 4.97
N ALA A 135 -2.36 -12.45 4.47
CA ALA A 135 -1.63 -13.67 4.20
C ALA A 135 -0.30 -13.68 4.96
N ILE A 136 0.30 -14.85 5.09
CA ILE A 136 1.62 -15.05 5.69
C ILE A 136 2.64 -15.28 4.59
N TRP A 137 3.79 -14.62 4.67
CA TRP A 137 4.85 -14.73 3.68
C TRP A 137 6.26 -14.68 4.30
N PRO A 138 7.17 -15.62 3.98
CA PRO A 138 6.93 -16.85 3.22
C PRO A 138 6.05 -17.84 3.98
N HIS A 139 5.33 -18.71 3.26
CA HIS A 139 4.52 -19.77 3.85
C HIS A 139 4.56 -21.05 3.02
N GLY A 140 4.62 -22.20 3.69
CA GLY A 140 4.55 -23.51 3.05
C GLY A 140 5.70 -23.81 2.08
N VAL A 141 5.43 -24.70 1.11
CA VAL A 141 6.38 -25.12 0.08
C VAL A 141 6.41 -24.12 -1.09
N ASN A 142 5.35 -23.32 -1.26
CA ASN A 142 5.30 -22.27 -2.28
C ASN A 142 5.52 -20.88 -1.66
N PRO A 143 6.78 -20.40 -1.60
CA PRO A 143 7.09 -19.13 -0.99
C PRO A 143 6.43 -17.93 -1.69
N THR A 144 5.91 -18.06 -2.91
CA THR A 144 5.27 -16.94 -3.62
C THR A 144 3.77 -16.81 -3.37
N ALA A 145 3.12 -17.88 -2.88
CA ALA A 145 1.68 -17.93 -2.67
C ALA A 145 1.18 -16.88 -1.66
N GLY A 146 1.95 -16.61 -0.61
CA GLY A 146 1.65 -15.55 0.38
C GLY A 146 1.46 -14.18 -0.27
N MET A 147 2.40 -13.75 -1.12
CA MET A 147 2.34 -12.46 -1.80
C MET A 147 1.19 -12.37 -2.80
N GLN A 148 0.94 -13.44 -3.56
CA GLN A 148 -0.16 -13.47 -4.51
C GLN A 148 -1.51 -13.33 -3.81
N ASN A 149 -1.70 -14.07 -2.71
CA ASN A 149 -2.91 -13.97 -1.90
C ASN A 149 -3.02 -12.59 -1.24
N ALA A 150 -1.91 -11.99 -0.79
CA ALA A 150 -1.92 -10.66 -0.18
C ALA A 150 -2.50 -9.56 -1.08
N PHE A 151 -2.39 -9.66 -2.41
CA PHE A 151 -3.06 -8.71 -3.33
C PHE A 151 -4.58 -8.89 -3.40
N LEU A 152 -5.08 -10.07 -3.03
CA LEU A 152 -6.51 -10.39 -2.93
C LEU A 152 -7.06 -10.08 -1.53
N GLU A 153 -6.22 -10.20 -0.50
CA GLU A 153 -6.59 -9.95 0.89
C GLU A 153 -6.41 -8.48 1.29
N GLY A 154 -7.37 -7.97 2.07
CA GLY A 154 -7.33 -6.59 2.56
C GLY A 154 -8.11 -5.61 1.68
N ARG A 155 -8.09 -4.33 2.06
CA ARG A 155 -8.97 -3.29 1.52
C ARG A 155 -8.15 -2.06 1.09
N GLY A 156 -8.73 -1.28 0.19
CA GLY A 156 -8.18 0.03 -0.16
C GLY A 156 -7.34 0.05 -1.43
N MET A 157 -7.64 1.04 -2.26
CA MET A 157 -6.82 1.52 -3.38
C MET A 157 -7.12 3.02 -3.53
N ALA A 158 -6.14 3.80 -3.94
CA ALA A 158 -6.35 5.19 -4.31
C ALA A 158 -6.39 5.26 -5.84
N GLY A 159 -7.58 5.04 -6.40
CA GLY A 159 -7.73 4.88 -7.84
C GLY A 159 -6.95 3.67 -8.35
N PRO A 160 -6.01 3.83 -9.31
CA PRO A 160 -5.18 2.73 -9.80
C PRO A 160 -3.99 2.41 -8.88
N LEU A 161 -3.71 3.22 -7.86
CA LEU A 161 -2.59 3.02 -6.94
C LEU A 161 -2.97 1.99 -5.86
N VAL A 162 -2.17 0.93 -5.77
CA VAL A 162 -2.34 -0.13 -4.78
C VAL A 162 -1.10 -0.24 -3.91
N THR A 163 -1.28 -0.23 -2.59
CA THR A 163 -0.22 -0.52 -1.63
C THR A 163 -0.39 -1.90 -1.04
N MET A 164 0.74 -2.60 -0.91
CA MET A 164 0.86 -3.83 -0.16
C MET A 164 1.94 -3.64 0.89
N MET A 165 1.64 -4.00 2.13
CA MET A 165 2.55 -3.86 3.25
C MET A 165 2.90 -5.21 3.83
N ALA A 166 4.11 -5.29 4.40
CA ALA A 166 4.59 -6.44 5.14
C ALA A 166 5.09 -6.01 6.51
N SER A 167 4.63 -6.72 7.55
CA SER A 167 5.01 -6.47 8.94
C SER A 167 5.42 -7.76 9.64
N ARG A 168 6.29 -7.64 10.64
CA ARG A 168 6.63 -8.76 11.52
C ARG A 168 5.41 -9.17 12.32
N GLN A 169 5.27 -10.47 12.53
CA GLN A 169 4.40 -10.97 13.57
C GLN A 169 4.94 -10.54 14.94
N ASN A 170 4.09 -9.91 15.73
CA ASN A 170 4.39 -9.46 17.08
C ASN A 170 3.21 -9.79 17.98
N SER A 171 3.35 -10.82 18.83
CA SER A 171 2.26 -11.32 19.66
C SER A 171 1.78 -10.33 20.72
N GLN A 172 2.47 -9.21 20.93
CA GLN A 172 1.99 -8.11 21.78
C GLN A 172 1.08 -7.15 21.02
N HIS A 173 1.16 -7.10 19.69
CA HIS A 173 0.39 -6.18 18.85
C HIS A 173 -0.67 -6.88 18.02
N ASN A 174 -0.43 -8.11 17.59
CA ASN A 174 -1.30 -8.85 16.70
C ASN A 174 -1.53 -10.30 17.16
N LEU A 175 -2.77 -10.76 16.95
CA LEU A 175 -3.20 -12.14 17.09
C LEU A 175 -3.45 -12.71 15.70
N ILE A 176 -2.93 -13.91 15.44
CA ILE A 176 -3.10 -14.63 14.18
C ILE A 176 -3.92 -15.89 14.43
N GLU A 177 -5.00 -16.03 13.68
CA GLU A 177 -5.91 -17.17 13.75
C GLU A 177 -5.99 -17.86 12.38
N ASP A 178 -6.18 -19.17 12.42
CA ASP A 178 -6.42 -19.93 11.20
C ASP A 178 -7.79 -19.54 10.60
N PRO A 179 -7.87 -19.42 9.27
CA PRO A 179 -9.12 -19.09 8.61
C PRO A 179 -10.08 -20.28 8.67
N LYS A 180 -11.39 -20.01 8.48
CA LYS A 180 -12.39 -21.07 8.31
C LYS A 180 -12.14 -21.83 7.00
N ASP A 181 -12.48 -23.12 6.92
CA ASP A 181 -12.26 -23.97 5.72
C ASP A 181 -12.75 -23.35 4.40
N LYS A 182 -13.88 -22.65 4.45
CA LYS A 182 -14.50 -21.94 3.33
C LYS A 182 -13.70 -20.73 2.81
N MET A 183 -12.77 -20.21 3.59
CA MET A 183 -11.84 -19.14 3.20
C MET A 183 -10.56 -19.69 2.58
N LEU A 184 -10.16 -20.91 2.95
CA LEU A 184 -9.01 -21.61 2.36
C LEU A 184 -9.25 -22.04 0.91
N ASN A 185 -10.52 -22.23 0.54
CA ASN A 185 -10.92 -22.69 -0.79
C ASN A 185 -11.90 -21.71 -1.42
N THR A 186 -11.44 -20.91 -2.38
CA THR A 186 -12.30 -20.01 -3.15
C THR A 186 -12.20 -20.33 -4.63
N GLY A 187 -13.20 -21.04 -5.16
CA GLY A 187 -13.12 -21.62 -6.50
C GLY A 187 -12.02 -22.67 -6.55
N ASN A 188 -11.09 -22.55 -7.51
CA ASN A 188 -9.94 -23.44 -7.69
C ASN A 188 -8.63 -22.89 -7.08
N ILE A 189 -8.69 -21.79 -6.32
CA ILE A 189 -7.51 -21.15 -5.75
C ILE A 189 -7.31 -21.71 -4.34
N ASN A 190 -6.20 -22.43 -4.14
CA ASN A 190 -5.73 -22.83 -2.81
C ASN A 190 -5.15 -21.61 -2.09
N ARG A 191 -5.71 -21.27 -0.93
CA ARG A 191 -5.36 -20.10 -0.13
C ARG A 191 -4.73 -20.48 1.21
N GLU A 192 -3.94 -21.55 1.27
CA GLU A 192 -3.28 -22.03 2.50
C GLU A 192 -2.50 -20.96 3.29
N SER A 193 -1.98 -19.93 2.63
CA SER A 193 -1.23 -18.85 3.28
C SER A 193 -2.09 -17.77 3.93
N VAL A 194 -3.41 -17.77 3.72
CA VAL A 194 -4.29 -16.72 4.27
C VAL A 194 -4.52 -16.92 5.77
N ARG A 195 -4.63 -15.83 6.52
CA ARG A 195 -4.87 -15.84 7.97
C ARG A 195 -5.84 -14.73 8.37
N ILE A 196 -6.55 -14.96 9.46
CA ILE A 196 -7.32 -13.90 10.13
C ILE A 196 -6.36 -13.26 11.12
N VAL A 197 -6.14 -11.95 10.99
CA VAL A 197 -5.26 -11.20 11.88
C VAL A 197 -6.06 -10.11 12.56
N SER A 198 -5.99 -10.04 13.89
CA SER A 198 -6.58 -8.99 14.70
C SER A 198 -5.53 -8.24 15.53
N GLY A 199 -5.82 -7.01 15.95
CA GLY A 199 -4.91 -6.17 16.73
C GLY A 199 -4.44 -4.95 15.93
N GLN A 200 -3.16 -4.62 16.00
CA GLN A 200 -2.57 -3.42 15.38
C GLN A 200 -1.30 -3.75 14.60
N ILE A 201 -1.06 -3.03 13.51
CA ILE A 201 0.26 -2.94 12.88
C ILE A 201 0.87 -1.60 13.25
N LYS A 202 2.06 -1.66 13.85
CA LYS A 202 2.85 -0.49 14.22
C LYS A 202 4.00 -0.27 13.25
N LYS A 203 4.49 0.97 13.18
CA LYS A 203 5.62 1.35 12.31
C LYS A 203 6.87 0.51 12.60
N GLU A 204 7.14 0.23 13.87
CA GLU A 204 8.29 -0.58 14.33
C GLU A 204 8.21 -2.06 13.95
N ASP A 205 7.04 -2.55 13.51
CA ASP A 205 6.91 -3.89 12.96
C ASP A 205 6.99 -3.91 11.43
N LEU A 206 6.95 -2.74 10.76
CA LEU A 206 6.97 -2.63 9.31
C LEU A 206 8.32 -3.07 8.74
N GLU A 207 8.29 -3.94 7.73
CA GLU A 207 9.47 -4.46 7.06
C GLU A 207 9.62 -3.89 5.65
N PHE A 208 8.52 -3.87 4.88
CA PHE A 208 8.49 -3.23 3.57
C PHE A 208 7.10 -2.82 3.12
N ILE A 209 7.06 -1.91 2.16
CA ILE A 209 5.89 -1.50 1.39
C ILE A 209 6.20 -1.71 -0.09
N ILE A 210 5.23 -2.24 -0.83
CA ILE A 210 5.24 -2.30 -2.29
C ILE A 210 4.09 -1.44 -2.81
N VAL A 211 4.44 -0.43 -3.62
CA VAL A 211 3.48 0.37 -4.37
C VAL A 211 3.37 -0.19 -5.77
N ARG A 212 2.15 -0.50 -6.20
CA ARG A 212 1.84 -1.05 -7.51
C ARG A 212 0.94 -0.08 -8.27
N LEU A 213 1.30 0.18 -9.53
CA LEU A 213 0.48 0.99 -10.42
C LEU A 213 0.50 0.49 -11.87
N PRO A 214 -0.54 0.76 -12.69
CA PRO A 214 -0.51 0.43 -14.10
C PRO A 214 0.48 1.30 -14.89
N LYS A 215 1.32 0.67 -15.70
CA LYS A 215 2.35 1.32 -16.54
C LYS A 215 1.80 2.43 -17.44
N LYS A 216 0.55 2.29 -17.90
CA LYS A 216 -0.13 3.29 -18.78
C LYS A 216 -0.31 4.67 -18.14
N PHE A 217 -0.24 4.75 -16.81
CA PHE A 217 -0.36 6.01 -16.07
C PHE A 217 0.98 6.68 -15.81
N LEU A 218 2.09 6.10 -16.25
CA LEU A 218 3.43 6.66 -16.09
C LEU A 218 3.96 7.21 -17.40
N SER A 219 4.59 8.39 -17.31
CA SER A 219 5.43 8.96 -18.35
C SER A 219 6.65 8.07 -18.58
N PRO A 220 7.13 7.93 -19.85
CA PRO A 220 8.24 7.05 -20.17
C PRO A 220 9.51 7.32 -19.34
N GLU A 221 9.78 8.58 -19.04
CA GLU A 221 10.88 9.06 -18.21
C GLU A 221 10.85 8.54 -16.76
N LYS A 222 9.69 8.13 -16.24
CA LYS A 222 9.53 7.56 -14.88
C LYS A 222 9.65 6.03 -14.86
N LEU A 223 9.76 5.40 -16.03
CA LEU A 223 9.98 3.97 -16.18
C LEU A 223 11.49 3.69 -16.27
N SER A 224 11.93 2.65 -15.57
CA SER A 224 13.26 2.08 -15.81
C SER A 224 13.35 1.46 -17.22
N GLU A 225 14.57 1.26 -17.72
CA GLU A 225 14.76 0.60 -19.02
C GLU A 225 14.17 -0.82 -19.05
N GLU A 226 14.26 -1.56 -17.95
CA GLU A 226 13.63 -2.88 -17.84
C GLU A 226 12.11 -2.78 -17.95
N GLU A 227 11.51 -1.80 -17.27
CA GLU A 227 10.06 -1.58 -17.29
C GLU A 227 9.56 -1.13 -18.64
N LYS A 228 10.32 -0.31 -19.37
CA LYS A 228 9.97 0.10 -20.73
C LYS A 228 9.89 -1.11 -21.65
N ASN A 229 10.87 -2.01 -21.56
CA ASN A 229 11.07 -3.12 -22.49
C ASN A 229 10.29 -4.40 -22.15
N ASN A 230 9.77 -4.54 -20.93
CA ASN A 230 8.96 -5.70 -20.56
C ASN A 230 7.47 -5.53 -20.92
N ASN A 231 6.76 -6.67 -21.01
CA ASN A 231 5.33 -6.74 -21.35
C ASN A 231 4.41 -6.63 -20.12
N LEU A 232 4.94 -6.26 -18.94
CA LEU A 232 4.13 -6.13 -17.74
C LEU A 232 3.24 -4.89 -17.85
N LYS A 233 1.96 -5.06 -17.47
CA LYS A 233 0.98 -3.96 -17.45
C LYS A 233 1.12 -3.09 -16.20
N GLU A 234 1.85 -3.58 -15.20
CA GLU A 234 1.97 -2.99 -13.88
C GLU A 234 3.45 -2.78 -13.55
N VAL A 235 3.70 -1.71 -12.81
CA VAL A 235 4.98 -1.28 -12.29
C VAL A 235 4.93 -1.41 -10.77
N PHE A 236 6.04 -1.85 -10.18
CA PHE A 236 6.16 -2.07 -8.75
C PHE A 236 7.34 -1.27 -8.20
N ARG A 237 7.12 -0.52 -7.12
CA ARG A 237 8.14 0.24 -6.39
C ARG A 237 8.20 -0.30 -4.96
N GLY A 238 9.36 -0.82 -4.55
CA GLY A 238 9.56 -1.43 -3.24
C GLY A 238 10.29 -0.49 -2.29
N PHE A 239 9.88 -0.44 -1.03
CA PHE A 239 10.51 0.34 0.02
C PHE A 239 10.73 -0.55 1.24
N THR A 240 11.97 -0.71 1.69
CA THR A 240 12.30 -1.46 2.90
C THR A 240 12.51 -0.51 4.08
N PHE A 241 12.05 -0.90 5.26
CA PHE A 241 12.20 -0.14 6.49
C PHE A 241 13.08 -0.94 7.43
N LYS A 242 14.35 -0.53 7.56
CA LYS A 242 15.28 -1.20 8.47
C LYS A 242 15.00 -0.77 9.89
N ASN A 243 14.34 -1.61 10.66
CA ASN A 243 14.33 -1.46 12.10
C ASN A 243 15.71 -1.86 12.63
N LYS A 244 16.42 -0.91 13.27
CA LYS A 244 17.65 -1.20 14.01
C LYS A 244 17.24 -2.09 15.19
N ASN A 245 17.54 -3.39 15.10
CA ASN A 245 17.57 -4.25 16.27
C ASN A 245 18.72 -3.84 17.19
#